data_AF-A0A2X1JAF7-F1
#
_entry.id   AF-A0A2X1JAF7-F1
#
_cell.length_a   1.000
_cell.length_b   1.000
_cell.length_c   1.000
_cell.angle_alpha   90.00
_cell.angle_beta   90.00
_cell.angle_gamma   90.00
#
_symmetry.space_group_name_H-M   'P 1'
#
loop_
_entity.id
_entity.type
_entity.pdbx_description
1 polymer ?
#
loop_
_entity_poly.entity_id
_entity_poly.type
_entity_poly.pdbx_seq_one_letter_code
_entity_poly.pdbx_strand_id
1 'polypeptide(L)'
;MNRGKKLHVLLRPEDLRVEEINDDNHAEGLIGYVRERNYKGMTLESVVELENGKMVMVSEFFNEDDPDFDHSLDQKMAINWVESWEVVLADEEHK
;
A
#
# COMPACT_ATOMS: atom_id res chain seq x y z
N MET A 1 -25.40 -9.70 3.21
CA MET A 1 -24.16 -10.05 3.93
C MET A 1 -24.47 -10.18 5.42
N ASN A 2 -24.02 -11.24 6.09
CA ASN A 2 -24.15 -11.36 7.54
C ASN A 2 -22.98 -10.63 8.22
N ARG A 3 -23.27 -9.75 9.18
CA ARG A 3 -22.25 -9.05 9.96
C ARG A 3 -21.40 -10.07 10.75
N GLY A 4 -20.10 -9.81 10.83
CA GLY A 4 -19.14 -10.66 11.58
C GLY A 4 -18.53 -11.82 10.80
N LYS A 5 -18.83 -11.99 9.51
CA LYS A 5 -18.10 -12.94 8.66
C LYS A 5 -16.70 -12.41 8.36
N LYS A 6 -15.71 -13.29 8.50
CA LYS A 6 -14.36 -13.04 8.00
C LYS A 6 -14.36 -13.09 6.48
N LEU A 7 -13.53 -12.26 5.87
CA LEU A 7 -13.35 -12.14 4.44
C LEU A 7 -11.86 -11.98 4.17
N HIS A 8 -11.43 -12.43 2.99
CA HIS A 8 -10.11 -12.12 2.46
C HIS A 8 -10.26 -11.02 1.42
N VAL A 9 -9.35 -10.04 1.46
CA VAL A 9 -9.28 -8.95 0.49
C VAL A 9 -8.00 -9.11 -0.30
N LEU A 10 -8.12 -9.16 -1.61
CA LEU A 10 -6.99 -9.21 -2.54
C LEU A 10 -6.90 -7.87 -3.27
N LEU A 11 -5.73 -7.26 -3.19
CA LEU A 11 -5.35 -6.01 -3.86
C LEU A 11 -4.07 -6.28 -4.63
N ARG A 12 -3.98 -5.77 -5.86
CA ARG A 12 -2.74 -5.81 -6.63
C ARG A 12 -1.86 -4.63 -6.23
N PRO A 13 -0.53 -4.72 -6.36
CA PRO A 13 0.39 -3.64 -6.02
C PRO A 13 0.04 -2.30 -6.66
N GLU A 14 -0.45 -2.30 -7.90
CA GLU A 14 -0.86 -1.10 -8.66
C GLU A 14 -2.20 -0.49 -8.20
N ASP A 15 -2.99 -1.24 -7.44
CA ASP A 15 -4.25 -0.76 -6.86
C ASP A 15 -4.00 0.08 -5.60
N LEU A 16 -2.81 -0.04 -5.01
CA LEU A 16 -2.40 0.66 -3.79
C LEU A 16 -1.91 2.09 -4.08
N ARG A 17 -2.06 2.96 -3.09
CA ARG A 17 -1.56 4.35 -3.08
C ARG A 17 -0.80 4.57 -1.79
N VAL A 18 0.30 5.32 -1.85
CA VAL A 18 1.03 5.73 -0.65
C VAL A 18 1.03 7.25 -0.50
N GLU A 19 0.94 7.69 0.74
CA GLU A 19 1.07 9.09 1.11
C GLU A 19 2.09 9.21 2.23
N GLU A 20 3.01 10.17 2.11
CA GLU A 20 3.97 10.46 3.16
C GLU A 20 3.27 11.06 4.38
N ILE A 21 3.63 10.54 5.56
CA ILE A 21 3.15 11.06 6.84
C ILE A 21 4.19 12.00 7.43
N ASN A 22 3.89 13.29 7.40
CA ASN A 22 4.65 14.34 8.06
C ASN A 22 4.04 14.70 9.42
N ASP A 23 4.81 15.33 10.30
CA ASP A 23 4.46 15.58 11.73
C ASP A 23 3.10 16.26 11.98
N ASP A 24 2.52 16.93 10.97
CA ASP A 24 1.25 17.66 11.08
C ASP A 24 0.06 16.97 10.35
N ASN A 25 0.28 15.85 9.65
CA ASN A 25 -0.77 15.18 8.87
C ASN A 25 -1.32 13.94 9.59
N HIS A 26 -2.60 13.98 9.93
CA HIS A 26 -3.37 12.75 10.12
C HIS A 26 -3.60 12.11 8.75
N ALA A 27 -2.95 10.97 8.50
CA ALA A 27 -3.21 10.16 7.32
C ALA A 27 -4.11 8.98 7.70
N GLU A 28 -5.17 8.76 6.93
CA GLU A 28 -5.98 7.54 7.01
C GLU A 28 -5.29 6.41 6.25
N GLY A 29 -5.48 5.16 6.66
CA GLY A 29 -4.93 3.99 5.96
C GLY A 29 -4.06 3.09 6.83
N LEU A 30 -3.35 2.16 6.18
CA LEU A 30 -2.43 1.23 6.83
C LEU A 30 -1.06 1.88 6.97
N ILE A 31 -0.58 2.04 8.20
CA ILE A 31 0.68 2.74 8.46
C ILE A 31 1.87 1.78 8.35
N GLY A 32 2.93 2.25 7.70
CA GLY A 32 4.17 1.48 7.54
C GLY A 32 5.39 2.33 7.17
N TYR A 33 6.50 1.66 6.90
CA TYR A 33 7.81 2.25 6.61
C TYR A 33 8.41 1.64 5.34
N VAL A 34 8.96 2.47 4.46
CA VAL A 34 9.60 2.00 3.22
C VAL A 34 10.89 1.23 3.54
N ARG A 35 11.00 -0.01 3.06
CA ARG A 35 12.17 -0.87 3.27
C ARG A 35 12.97 -1.10 2.00
N GLU A 36 12.30 -1.18 0.87
CA GLU A 36 12.94 -1.38 -0.43
C GLU A 36 12.29 -0.51 -1.48
N ARG A 37 13.09 -0.16 -2.50
CA ARG A 37 12.66 0.60 -3.68
C ARG A 37 13.38 0.09 -4.91
N ASN A 38 12.63 -0.16 -5.96
CA ASN A 38 13.13 -0.68 -7.22
C ASN A 38 12.52 0.11 -8.37
N TYR A 39 13.36 0.87 -9.07
CA TYR A 39 12.97 1.58 -10.29
C TYR A 39 13.00 0.62 -11.48
N LYS A 40 11.87 0.47 -12.17
CA LYS A 40 11.71 -0.42 -13.34
C LYS A 40 11.10 0.35 -14.51
N GLY A 41 11.95 1.03 -15.29
CA GLY A 41 11.49 1.83 -16.43
C GLY A 41 10.64 3.00 -15.97
N MET A 42 9.31 2.90 -16.15
CA MET A 42 8.34 3.94 -15.78
C MET A 42 7.62 3.68 -14.45
N THR A 43 8.04 2.67 -13.68
CA THR A 43 7.42 2.37 -12.39
C THR A 43 8.43 2.39 -11.26
N LEU A 44 7.97 2.80 -10.08
CA LEU A 44 8.63 2.62 -8.81
C LEU A 44 7.90 1.52 -8.04
N GLU A 45 8.59 0.42 -7.78
CA GLU A 45 8.12 -0.62 -6.88
C GLU A 45 8.71 -0.39 -5.49
N SER A 46 7.84 -0.20 -4.50
CA SER A 46 8.21 0.00 -3.10
C SER A 46 7.74 -1.18 -2.26
N VAL A 47 8.58 -1.62 -1.32
CA VAL A 47 8.16 -2.56 -0.27
C VAL A 47 8.01 -1.79 1.02
N VAL A 48 6.82 -1.79 1.59
CA VAL A 48 6.46 -1.12 2.83
C VAL A 48 6.23 -2.17 3.92
N GLU A 49 6.94 -2.05 5.03
CA GLU A 49 6.68 -2.84 6.23
C GLU A 49 5.64 -2.12 7.08
N LEU A 50 4.47 -2.73 7.24
CA LEU A 50 3.40 -2.23 8.10
C LEU A 50 3.79 -2.37 9.59
N GLU A 51 3.16 -1.58 10.46
CA GLU A 51 3.39 -1.64 11.92
C GLU A 51 3.12 -3.02 12.54
N ASN A 52 2.34 -3.88 11.87
CA ASN A 52 2.09 -5.26 12.29
C ASN A 52 3.13 -6.28 11.76
N GLY A 53 4.19 -5.82 11.10
CA GLY A 53 5.28 -6.64 10.54
C GLY A 53 4.97 -7.30 9.18
N LYS A 54 3.81 -7.02 8.57
CA LYS A 54 3.52 -7.50 7.21
C LYS A 54 4.22 -6.63 6.18
N MET A 55 4.75 -7.27 5.14
CA MET A 55 5.31 -6.58 3.97
C MET A 55 4.23 -6.39 2.90
N VAL A 56 4.11 -5.18 2.39
CA VAL A 56 3.19 -4.80 1.31
C VAL A 56 4.00 -4.25 0.15
N MET A 57 3.74 -4.75 -1.06
CA MET A 57 4.36 -4.24 -2.29
C MET A 57 3.41 -3.26 -2.97
N VAL A 58 3.92 -2.06 -3.27
CA VAL A 58 3.22 -0.99 -4.00
C VAL A 58 3.93 -0.78 -5.32
N SER A 59 3.18 -0.56 -6.40
CA SER A 59 3.73 -0.24 -7.72
C SER A 59 3.06 1.02 -8.27
N GLU A 60 3.82 2.10 -8.37
CA GLU A 60 3.33 3.38 -8.86
C GLU A 60 4.02 3.78 -10.16
N PHE A 61 3.31 4.53 -11.00
CA PHE A 61 3.92 5.15 -12.16
C PHE A 61 4.81 6.29 -11.71
N PHE A 62 6.08 6.21 -12.09
CA PHE A 62 7.04 7.28 -11.88
C PHE A 62 6.77 8.41 -12.88
N ASN A 63 6.63 9.62 -12.36
CA ASN A 63 6.64 10.82 -13.18
C ASN A 63 8.00 11.51 -13.03
N GLU A 64 8.80 11.51 -14.10
CA GLU A 64 10.15 12.13 -14.11
C GLU A 64 10.12 13.63 -13.83
N ASP A 65 8.99 14.28 -14.12
CA ASP A 65 8.77 15.70 -13.89
C ASP A 65 8.27 16.02 -12.47
N ASP A 66 8.05 15.01 -11.60
CA ASP A 66 7.62 15.20 -10.21
C ASP A 66 8.83 15.18 -9.25
N PRO A 67 9.31 16.36 -8.79
CA PRO A 67 10.50 16.46 -7.96
C PRO A 67 10.31 15.92 -6.53
N ASP A 68 9.07 15.69 -6.10
CA ASP A 68 8.72 15.26 -4.74
C ASP A 68 8.48 13.74 -4.66
N PHE A 69 8.64 13.00 -5.77
CA PHE A 69 8.38 11.57 -5.88
C PHE A 69 9.53 10.67 -5.37
N ASP A 70 10.30 11.11 -4.36
CA ASP A 70 11.40 10.31 -3.80
C ASP A 70 11.02 9.72 -2.43
N HIS A 71 10.41 8.53 -2.45
CA HIS A 71 9.99 7.79 -1.25
C HIS A 71 11.17 7.29 -0.41
N SER A 72 11.89 8.13 0.32
CA SER A 72 13.10 7.76 1.06
C SER A 72 12.99 6.46 1.87
N LEU A 73 14.11 5.74 2.03
CA LEU A 73 14.15 4.58 2.92
C LEU A 73 13.81 5.01 4.35
N ASP A 74 13.13 4.14 5.08
CA ASP A 74 12.61 4.38 6.43
C ASP A 74 11.58 5.52 6.55
N GLN A 75 11.15 6.10 5.42
CA GLN A 75 10.10 7.10 5.41
C GLN A 75 8.77 6.47 5.82
N LYS A 76 8.02 7.21 6.64
CA LYS A 76 6.73 6.79 7.18
C LYS A 76 5.63 7.07 6.16
N MET A 77 4.86 6.05 5.84
CA MET A 77 3.82 6.09 4.80
C MET A 77 2.48 5.61 5.34
N ALA A 78 1.40 6.19 4.81
CA ALA A 78 0.06 5.61 4.87
C ALA A 78 -0.23 4.91 3.55
N ILE A 79 -0.69 3.65 3.61
CA ILE A 79 -1.13 2.88 2.45
C ILE A 79 -2.66 2.89 2.40
N ASN A 80 -3.18 3.32 1.25
CA ASN A 80 -4.59 3.22 0.86
C ASN A 80 -4.70 2.48 -0.47
N TRP A 81 -5.91 2.33 -1.00
CA TRP A 81 -6.15 1.77 -2.32
C TRP A 81 -7.34 2.44 -2.99
N VAL A 82 -7.43 2.28 -4.31
CA VAL A 82 -8.56 2.79 -5.09
C VAL A 82 -9.83 2.00 -4.70
N GLU A 83 -10.86 2.70 -4.24
CA GLU A 83 -12.12 2.07 -3.87
C GLU A 83 -12.74 1.27 -5.03
N SER A 84 -13.37 0.15 -4.72
CA SER A 84 -13.99 -0.79 -5.67
C SER A 84 -13.01 -1.57 -6.55
N TRP A 85 -11.70 -1.44 -6.34
CA TRP A 85 -10.69 -2.25 -7.02
C TRP A 85 -10.30 -3.51 -6.22
N GLU A 86 -10.79 -3.61 -4.98
CA GLU A 86 -10.63 -4.79 -4.16
C GLU A 86 -11.38 -6.01 -4.71
N VAL A 87 -10.72 -7.18 -4.68
CA VAL A 87 -11.39 -8.47 -4.84
C VAL A 87 -11.69 -9.05 -3.46
N VAL A 88 -12.98 -9.18 -3.15
CA VAL A 88 -13.45 -9.72 -1.87
C VAL A 88 -13.78 -11.20 -2.01
N LEU A 89 -13.07 -12.03 -1.25
CA LEU A 89 -13.27 -13.47 -1.19
C LEU A 89 -13.89 -13.86 0.15
N ALA A 90 -14.81 -14.83 0.12
CA ALA A 90 -15.32 -15.41 1.35
C ALA A 90 -14.20 -16.16 2.09
N ASP A 91 -14.22 -16.13 3.42
CA ASP A 91 -13.41 -17.05 4.23
C ASP A 91 -14.05 -18.44 4.12
N GLU A 92 -13.71 -19.17 3.06
CA GLU A 92 -14.16 -20.56 2.90
C GLU A 92 -13.43 -21.44 3.93
N GLU A 93 -14.19 -22.09 4.80
CA GLU A 93 -13.67 -23.17 5.65
C GLU A 93 -13.14 -24.28 4.73
N HIS A 94 -11.83 -24.29 4.48
CA HIS A 94 -11.16 -25.51 4.05
C HIS A 94 -11.33 -26.55 5.18
N LYS A 95 -12.33 -27.40 5.04
CA LYS A 95 -12.45 -28.64 5.83
C LYS A 95 -11.50 -29.71 5.33
#